data_AF-A0A936AED2-F1
#
_entry.id   AF-A0A936AED2-F1
#
_cell.length_a   1.000
_cell.length_b   1.000
_cell.length_c   1.000
_cell.angle_alpha   90.00
_cell.angle_beta   90.00
_cell.angle_gamma   90.00
#
_symmetry.space_group_name_H-M   'P 1'
#
loop_
_entity.id
_entity.type
_entity.pdbx_description
1 polymer ?
#
loop_
_entity_poly.entity_id
_entity_poly.type
_entity_poly.pdbx_seq_one_letter_code
_entity_poly.pdbx_strand_id
1 'polypeptide(L)'
;MYSAGLGAAGPAVRTIKAVDKLGNLPNTIGSRDIDLDLDRSIDRSDREPQGSVDETFVVEMDPAELREAGEFVADGSVRFQRWKRGEAIDKPLPDGSAPAWGTVQSRYWKNRAHASATTGEFSLENLRRMQRGSAPQDYNPRNDQFESRELHHVIPQRADGPSNPLNLRELTPDQHGAVDPYRHSVPTVRGIR
;
A
#
# COMPACT_ATOMS: atom_id res chain seq x y z
N MET A 1 69.77 32.97 -7.94
CA MET A 1 68.71 31.99 -8.28
C MET A 1 67.51 32.33 -7.42
N TYR A 2 66.38 32.68 -8.04
CA TYR A 2 65.20 33.24 -7.37
C TYR A 2 64.32 32.15 -6.74
N SER A 3 63.73 32.54 -5.60
CA SER A 3 62.73 31.84 -4.78
C SER A 3 61.32 31.77 -5.40
N ALA A 4 60.46 30.99 -4.71
CA ALA A 4 58.99 30.93 -4.68
C ALA A 4 58.35 29.86 -5.59
N GLY A 5 57.34 29.09 -5.17
CA GLY A 5 56.58 29.06 -3.91
C GLY A 5 55.48 27.99 -4.04
N LEU A 6 55.25 27.22 -2.96
CA LEU A 6 54.16 26.25 -2.85
C LEU A 6 52.82 26.97 -2.70
N GLY A 7 51.83 26.61 -3.54
CA GLY A 7 50.44 27.03 -3.40
C GLY A 7 49.55 25.82 -3.10
N ALA A 8 49.16 25.67 -1.84
CA ALA A 8 48.16 24.70 -1.39
C ALA A 8 46.74 25.24 -1.63
N ALA A 9 45.89 24.47 -2.31
CA ALA A 9 44.48 24.77 -2.48
C ALA A 9 43.68 24.23 -1.27
N GLY A 10 43.21 25.12 -0.40
CA GLY A 10 42.27 24.79 0.67
C GLY A 10 40.82 24.63 0.16
N PRO A 11 39.95 23.90 0.88
CA PRO A 11 38.58 23.68 0.46
C PRO A 11 37.71 24.93 0.63
N ALA A 12 36.88 25.21 -0.37
CA ALA A 12 35.91 26.30 -0.35
C ALA A 12 34.75 26.01 0.61
N VAL A 13 34.63 26.85 1.65
CA VAL A 13 33.48 26.90 2.56
C VAL A 13 32.35 27.68 1.88
N ARG A 14 31.19 27.05 1.67
CA ARG A 14 29.95 27.73 1.27
C ARG A 14 29.04 27.89 2.48
N THR A 15 28.93 29.13 2.95
CA THR A 15 27.98 29.57 3.98
C THR A 15 26.56 29.55 3.41
N ILE A 16 25.66 28.76 4.00
CA ILE A 16 24.22 28.80 3.71
C ILE A 16 23.57 29.69 4.77
N LYS A 17 22.89 30.76 4.36
CA LYS A 17 22.11 31.61 5.25
C LYS A 17 20.87 30.84 5.72
N ALA A 18 20.78 30.61 7.03
CA ALA A 18 19.53 30.32 7.70
C ALA A 18 18.71 31.61 7.83
N VAL A 19 17.43 31.57 7.47
CA VAL A 19 16.45 32.55 7.94
C VAL A 19 15.16 31.81 8.27
N ASP A 20 14.78 31.95 9.54
CA ASP A 20 13.59 31.45 10.20
C ASP A 20 12.28 31.95 9.56
N LYS A 21 11.25 31.09 9.55
CA LYS A 21 9.88 31.49 9.85
C LYS A 21 9.17 30.38 10.63
N LEU A 22 9.17 30.57 11.95
CA LEU A 22 8.20 30.03 12.90
C LEU A 22 6.83 30.72 12.71
N GLY A 23 5.76 29.98 12.99
CA GLY A 23 4.36 30.43 13.02
C GLY A 23 3.53 29.68 11.96
N ASN A 24 2.47 28.93 12.25
CA ASN A 24 1.52 29.03 13.34
C ASN A 24 0.72 27.71 13.41
N LEU A 25 0.72 27.03 14.56
CA LEU A 25 -0.20 25.93 14.88
C LEU A 25 -1.21 26.47 15.91
N PRO A 26 -2.52 26.31 15.72
CA PRO A 26 -3.43 26.35 16.86
C PRO A 26 -3.66 24.93 17.42
N ASN A 27 -3.25 24.77 18.67
CA ASN A 27 -3.60 23.65 19.55
C ASN A 27 -4.36 24.27 20.75
N THR A 28 -5.65 23.99 20.92
CA THR A 28 -6.41 24.16 22.21
C THR A 28 -7.81 23.55 22.03
N ILE A 29 -8.08 22.37 22.59
CA ILE A 29 -8.71 22.09 23.90
C ILE A 29 -10.15 22.61 24.03
N GLY A 30 -11.06 21.66 24.24
CA GLY A 30 -12.44 21.90 24.65
C GLY A 30 -13.05 20.64 25.27
N SER A 31 -12.52 20.17 26.40
CA SER A 31 -13.29 19.36 27.35
C SER A 31 -14.43 20.22 27.89
N ARG A 32 -15.65 19.71 27.80
CA ARG A 32 -16.73 20.02 28.76
C ARG A 32 -17.54 18.76 28.99
N ASP A 33 -17.30 18.18 30.16
CA ASP A 33 -18.28 17.42 30.91
C ASP A 33 -19.51 18.30 31.15
N ILE A 34 -20.69 17.78 30.82
CA ILE A 34 -21.93 18.18 31.48
C ILE A 34 -22.65 16.89 31.84
N ASP A 35 -22.59 16.63 33.13
CA ASP A 35 -23.23 15.55 33.85
C ASP A 35 -24.69 15.94 34.22
N LEU A 36 -25.53 14.89 34.24
CA LEU A 36 -26.68 14.65 35.14
C LEU A 36 -28.10 15.13 34.79
N ASP A 37 -28.95 14.08 34.75
CA ASP A 37 -30.27 13.93 35.37
C ASP A 37 -31.51 14.58 34.72
N LEU A 38 -32.28 13.73 34.03
CA LEU A 38 -33.73 13.75 34.17
C LEU A 38 -34.29 12.32 34.23
N ASP A 39 -34.49 11.88 35.46
CA ASP A 39 -35.35 10.79 35.86
C ASP A 39 -36.77 11.00 35.30
N ARG A 40 -37.24 10.03 34.50
CA ARG A 40 -38.67 9.82 34.29
C ARG A 40 -38.94 8.35 34.09
N SER A 41 -39.26 7.70 35.20
CA SER A 41 -39.93 6.41 35.25
C SER A 41 -41.12 6.38 34.28
N ILE A 42 -41.09 5.49 33.30
CA ILE A 42 -42.29 4.90 32.73
C ILE A 42 -42.10 3.39 32.82
N ASP A 43 -42.50 2.87 33.97
CA ASP A 43 -42.97 1.50 34.09
C ASP A 43 -44.42 1.49 33.58
N ARG A 44 -44.63 0.82 32.44
CA ARG A 44 -45.86 0.09 32.13
C ARG A 44 -45.48 -1.12 31.29
N SER A 45 -45.28 -2.22 32.01
CA SER A 45 -45.76 -3.54 31.59
C SER A 45 -47.10 -3.46 30.85
N ASP A 46 -47.30 -4.41 29.93
CA ASP A 46 -48.52 -4.67 29.15
C ASP A 46 -48.54 -4.08 27.74
N ARG A 47 -47.64 -4.60 26.88
CA ARG A 47 -47.99 -4.79 25.47
C ARG A 47 -47.27 -6.02 24.89
N GLU A 48 -47.93 -7.16 25.04
CA GLU A 48 -47.71 -8.36 24.25
C GLU A 48 -47.61 -8.02 22.75
N PRO A 49 -46.50 -8.32 22.05
CA PRO A 49 -46.54 -8.47 20.61
C PRO A 49 -47.07 -9.87 20.29
N GLN A 50 -48.39 -10.02 20.21
CA GLN A 50 -48.96 -11.13 19.45
C GLN A 50 -48.68 -10.88 17.96
N GLY A 51 -47.69 -11.59 17.43
CA GLY A 51 -47.28 -11.50 16.04
C GLY A 51 -46.29 -12.61 15.72
N SER A 52 -46.85 -13.78 15.41
CA SER A 52 -46.20 -14.97 14.88
C SER A 52 -45.11 -14.63 13.86
N VAL A 53 -43.84 -14.88 14.21
CA VAL A 53 -42.71 -14.90 13.29
C VAL A 53 -42.58 -16.31 12.72
N ASP A 54 -43.33 -16.61 11.68
CA ASP A 54 -42.98 -17.67 10.72
C ASP A 54 -43.89 -17.55 9.48
N GLU A 55 -43.71 -16.48 8.74
CA GLU A 55 -44.02 -16.49 7.31
C GLU A 55 -42.75 -16.09 6.58
N THR A 56 -41.96 -17.10 6.23
CA THR A 56 -41.05 -16.96 5.11
C THR A 56 -41.94 -16.66 3.92
N PHE A 57 -42.07 -15.38 3.56
CA PHE A 57 -42.76 -14.94 2.36
C PHE A 57 -41.91 -15.42 1.18
N VAL A 58 -42.10 -16.67 0.79
CA VAL A 58 -41.64 -17.16 -0.50
C VAL A 58 -42.55 -16.46 -1.49
N VAL A 59 -42.09 -15.35 -2.04
CA VAL A 59 -42.69 -14.82 -3.26
C VAL A 59 -42.36 -15.86 -4.32
N GLU A 60 -43.27 -16.82 -4.53
CA GLU A 60 -43.26 -17.66 -5.72
C GLU A 60 -43.48 -16.72 -6.90
N MET A 61 -42.37 -16.16 -7.40
CA MET A 61 -42.37 -15.43 -8.65
C MET A 61 -42.77 -16.42 -9.74
N ASP A 62 -43.79 -16.07 -10.53
CA ASP A 62 -44.22 -16.86 -11.66
C ASP A 62 -42.99 -17.11 -12.58
N PRO A 63 -42.69 -18.35 -12.97
CA PRO A 63 -41.64 -18.65 -13.95
C PRO A 63 -41.79 -17.86 -15.27
N ALA A 64 -42.98 -17.36 -15.59
CA ALA A 64 -43.23 -16.44 -16.70
C ALA A 64 -42.78 -15.00 -16.41
N GLU A 65 -42.92 -14.49 -15.18
CA GLU A 65 -42.35 -13.19 -14.77
C GLU A 65 -40.82 -13.23 -14.74
N LEU A 66 -40.21 -14.36 -14.37
CA LEU A 66 -38.77 -14.59 -14.53
C LEU A 66 -38.32 -14.64 -16.00
N ARG A 67 -39.23 -14.94 -16.93
CA ARG A 67 -38.96 -14.98 -18.38
C ARG A 67 -39.19 -13.63 -19.06
N GLU A 68 -40.03 -12.75 -18.49
CA GLU A 68 -40.22 -11.36 -18.95
C GLU A 68 -39.30 -10.34 -18.28
N ALA A 69 -38.70 -10.67 -17.14
CA ALA A 69 -37.54 -9.97 -16.62
C ALA A 69 -36.38 -10.19 -17.59
N GLY A 70 -36.34 -9.36 -18.65
CA GLY A 70 -35.29 -9.39 -19.67
C GLY A 70 -33.95 -9.54 -18.99
N GLU A 71 -33.20 -10.56 -19.41
CA GLU A 71 -31.85 -10.85 -18.94
C GLU A 71 -31.10 -9.52 -18.87
N PHE A 72 -30.85 -9.01 -17.65
CA PHE A 72 -30.08 -7.79 -17.46
C PHE A 72 -28.63 -8.13 -17.80
N VAL A 73 -28.33 -8.23 -19.09
CA VAL A 73 -26.99 -8.48 -19.59
C VAL A 73 -26.18 -7.24 -19.24
N ALA A 74 -25.21 -7.40 -18.35
CA ALA A 74 -24.27 -6.33 -18.04
C ALA A 74 -23.56 -5.91 -19.32
N ASP A 75 -23.86 -4.71 -19.82
CA ASP A 75 -23.35 -4.18 -21.09
C ASP A 75 -21.85 -3.82 -21.07
N GLY A 76 -21.22 -3.91 -19.88
CA GLY A 76 -19.82 -3.57 -19.67
C GLY A 76 -19.50 -2.10 -19.92
N SER A 77 -20.50 -1.21 -19.95
CA SER A 77 -20.33 0.22 -20.23
C SER A 77 -19.65 0.99 -19.09
N VAL A 78 -19.72 0.46 -17.86
CA VAL A 78 -19.11 1.08 -16.68
C VAL A 78 -17.59 1.09 -16.82
N ARG A 79 -16.99 2.29 -16.77
CA ARG A 79 -15.55 2.49 -16.78
C ARG A 79 -15.05 2.98 -15.43
N PHE A 80 -13.97 2.37 -14.95
CA PHE A 80 -13.29 2.82 -13.73
C PHE A 80 -12.29 3.93 -14.01
N GLN A 81 -12.03 4.75 -13.00
CA GLN A 81 -10.99 5.77 -13.10
C GLN A 81 -9.60 5.13 -13.17
N ARG A 82 -8.73 5.70 -14.02
CA ARG A 82 -7.32 5.30 -14.08
C ARG A 82 -6.65 5.43 -12.71
N TRP A 83 -5.74 4.51 -12.42
CA TRP A 83 -4.96 4.54 -11.19
C TRP A 83 -4.07 5.79 -11.10
N LYS A 84 -3.96 6.34 -9.89
CA LYS A 84 -3.08 7.46 -9.53
C LYS A 84 -2.21 7.08 -8.34
N ARG A 85 -1.04 7.74 -8.23
CA ARG A 85 -0.14 7.57 -7.07
C ARG A 85 -0.91 7.85 -5.77
N GLY A 86 -0.69 7.01 -4.77
CA GLY A 86 -1.40 7.01 -3.48
C GLY A 86 -2.61 6.08 -3.45
N GLU A 87 -3.17 5.67 -4.59
CA GLU A 87 -4.30 4.73 -4.62
C GLU A 87 -3.84 3.27 -4.45
N ALA A 88 -4.80 2.41 -4.09
CA ALA A 88 -4.61 0.97 -3.95
C ALA A 88 -3.92 0.36 -5.18
N ILE A 89 -2.89 -0.44 -4.96
CA ILE A 89 -2.02 -0.97 -6.02
C ILE A 89 -2.75 -2.01 -6.90
N ASP A 90 -3.75 -2.67 -6.33
CA ASP A 90 -4.63 -3.68 -6.94
C ASP A 90 -5.91 -3.09 -7.53
N LYS A 91 -6.08 -1.75 -7.53
CA LYS A 91 -7.22 -1.05 -8.15
C LYS A 91 -7.47 -1.59 -9.58
N PRO A 92 -8.72 -1.92 -9.95
CA PRO A 92 -9.05 -2.39 -11.29
C PRO A 92 -8.58 -1.44 -12.40
N LEU A 93 -8.34 -2.01 -13.58
CA LEU A 93 -8.10 -1.23 -14.79
C LEU A 93 -9.39 -0.51 -15.21
N PRO A 94 -9.32 0.50 -16.11
CA PRO A 94 -10.50 1.27 -16.51
C PRO A 94 -11.64 0.42 -17.09
N ASP A 95 -11.35 -0.77 -17.61
CA ASP A 95 -12.32 -1.74 -18.12
C ASP A 95 -12.85 -2.71 -17.04
N GLY A 96 -12.44 -2.55 -15.78
CA GLY A 96 -12.83 -3.39 -14.65
C GLY A 96 -11.99 -4.63 -14.45
N SER A 97 -11.06 -4.93 -15.37
CA SER A 97 -10.18 -6.10 -15.23
C SER A 97 -9.17 -5.93 -14.09
N ALA A 98 -8.74 -7.05 -13.49
CA ALA A 98 -7.71 -7.05 -12.48
C ALA A 98 -6.34 -6.68 -13.08
N PRO A 99 -5.51 -5.87 -12.39
CA PRO A 99 -4.19 -5.53 -12.90
C PRO A 99 -3.26 -6.75 -12.89
N ALA A 100 -2.50 -6.93 -13.98
CA ALA A 100 -1.42 -7.91 -14.00
C ALA A 100 -0.35 -7.62 -12.93
N TRP A 101 0.39 -8.64 -12.49
CA TRP A 101 1.40 -8.52 -11.42
C TRP A 101 2.41 -7.39 -11.65
N GLY A 102 2.97 -7.26 -12.85
CA GLY A 102 3.90 -6.16 -13.17
C GLY A 102 3.28 -4.76 -13.02
N THR A 103 1.97 -4.62 -13.24
CA THR A 103 1.22 -3.37 -12.96
C THR A 103 1.17 -3.11 -11.46
N VAL A 104 0.83 -4.12 -10.66
CA VAL A 104 0.81 -4.02 -9.19
C VAL A 104 2.19 -3.65 -8.65
N GLN A 105 3.26 -4.31 -9.11
CA GLN A 105 4.64 -3.99 -8.73
C GLN A 105 5.01 -2.55 -9.07
N SER A 106 4.68 -2.08 -10.29
CA SER A 106 4.94 -0.71 -10.70
C SER A 106 4.24 0.31 -9.81
N ARG A 107 2.97 0.05 -9.47
CA ARG A 107 2.17 0.91 -8.59
C ARG A 107 2.71 0.90 -7.16
N TYR A 108 3.11 -0.26 -6.65
CA TYR A 108 3.73 -0.41 -5.33
C TYR A 108 4.95 0.50 -5.21
N TRP A 109 5.92 0.39 -6.12
CA TRP A 109 7.14 1.18 -6.03
C TRP A 109 6.90 2.68 -6.20
N LYS A 110 5.92 3.07 -7.04
CA LYS A 110 5.51 4.49 -7.17
C LYS A 110 4.91 5.03 -5.87
N ASN A 111 4.06 4.25 -5.20
CA ASN A 111 3.50 4.63 -3.90
C ASN A 111 4.59 4.67 -2.82
N ARG A 112 5.47 3.68 -2.81
CA ARG A 112 6.60 3.61 -1.88
C ARG A 112 7.54 4.80 -2.05
N ALA A 113 7.84 5.23 -3.28
CA ALA A 113 8.63 6.44 -3.54
C ALA A 113 7.96 7.69 -2.97
N HIS A 114 6.64 7.83 -3.18
CA HIS A 114 5.88 8.97 -2.67
C HIS A 114 5.92 9.03 -1.14
N ALA A 115 5.70 7.90 -0.47
CA ALA A 115 5.76 7.80 0.99
C ALA A 115 7.17 8.07 1.56
N SER A 116 8.22 7.77 0.79
CA SER A 116 9.60 7.85 1.28
C SER A 116 10.33 9.13 0.90
N ALA A 117 9.70 10.03 0.14
CA ALA A 117 10.35 11.16 -0.52
C ALA A 117 11.12 12.09 0.44
N THR A 118 10.70 12.18 1.71
CA THR A 118 11.29 13.06 2.74
C THR A 118 11.98 12.29 3.87
N THR A 119 12.03 10.97 3.80
CA THR A 119 12.48 10.11 4.92
C THR A 119 13.99 9.90 4.96
N GLY A 120 14.67 10.04 3.81
CA GLY A 120 16.08 9.67 3.67
C GLY A 120 16.35 8.17 3.60
N GLU A 121 15.32 7.32 3.58
CA GLU A 121 15.47 5.86 3.50
C GLU A 121 16.15 5.40 2.20
N PHE A 122 15.83 6.05 1.08
CA PHE A 122 16.36 5.71 -0.23
C PHE A 122 17.28 6.80 -0.76
N SER A 123 18.34 6.39 -1.45
CA SER A 123 19.17 7.30 -2.24
C SER A 123 18.34 7.99 -3.32
N LEU A 124 18.82 9.14 -3.81
CA LEU A 124 18.14 9.86 -4.89
C LEU A 124 17.98 9.01 -6.15
N GLU A 125 18.94 8.13 -6.45
CA GLU A 125 18.85 7.24 -7.60
C GLU A 125 17.77 6.17 -7.40
N ASN A 126 17.69 5.56 -6.22
CA ASN A 126 16.63 4.61 -5.89
C ASN A 126 15.25 5.28 -5.94
N LEU A 127 15.11 6.51 -5.43
CA LEU A 127 13.87 7.26 -5.54
C LEU A 127 13.46 7.48 -7.01
N ARG A 128 14.39 7.80 -7.91
CA ARG A 128 14.11 7.96 -9.36
C ARG A 128 13.69 6.65 -10.03
N ARG A 129 14.27 5.51 -9.63
CA ARG A 129 13.83 4.19 -10.10
C ARG A 129 12.40 3.91 -9.65
N MET A 130 12.12 4.10 -8.37
CA MET A 130 10.82 3.83 -7.75
C MET A 130 9.72 4.76 -8.29
N GLN A 131 10.03 6.02 -8.58
CA GLN A 131 9.09 6.96 -9.23
C GLN A 131 8.65 6.51 -10.63
N ARG A 132 9.48 5.73 -11.33
CA ARG A 132 9.15 5.08 -12.61
C ARG A 132 8.46 3.72 -12.44
N GLY A 133 8.38 3.22 -11.22
CA GLY A 133 7.79 1.92 -10.87
C GLY A 133 8.77 0.77 -10.87
N SER A 134 10.07 1.05 -10.84
CA SER A 134 11.12 0.03 -10.72
C SER A 134 11.56 -0.09 -9.25
N ALA A 135 11.92 -1.29 -8.84
CA ALA A 135 12.43 -1.52 -7.50
C ALA A 135 13.72 -0.72 -7.20
N PRO A 136 13.95 -0.34 -5.94
CA PRO A 136 15.26 0.12 -5.50
C PRO A 136 16.28 -1.02 -5.66
N GLN A 137 17.56 -0.66 -5.75
CA GLN A 137 18.65 -1.62 -5.73
C GLN A 137 19.43 -1.51 -4.42
N ASP A 138 19.82 -2.67 -3.91
CA ASP A 138 20.69 -2.86 -2.76
C ASP A 138 22.00 -3.50 -3.23
N TYR A 139 23.12 -3.11 -2.65
CA TYR A 139 24.41 -3.75 -2.92
C TYR A 139 24.46 -5.11 -2.21
N ASN A 140 24.71 -6.18 -2.96
CA ASN A 140 24.89 -7.52 -2.45
C ASN A 140 26.39 -7.84 -2.31
N PRO A 141 26.93 -7.96 -1.09
CA PRO A 141 28.35 -8.22 -0.87
C PRO A 141 28.78 -9.64 -1.25
N ARG A 142 27.83 -10.58 -1.41
CA ARG A 142 28.15 -11.98 -1.78
C ARG A 142 28.66 -12.09 -3.21
N ASN A 143 28.17 -11.24 -4.11
CA ASN A 143 28.48 -11.28 -5.53
C ASN A 143 28.98 -9.95 -6.09
N ASP A 144 29.20 -8.95 -5.24
CA ASP A 144 29.71 -7.61 -5.59
C ASP A 144 28.83 -6.89 -6.63
N GLN A 145 27.50 -7.06 -6.54
CA GLN A 145 26.55 -6.51 -7.51
C GLN A 145 25.40 -5.75 -6.85
N PHE A 146 24.88 -4.76 -7.56
CA PHE A 146 23.63 -4.10 -7.20
C PHE A 146 22.43 -4.89 -7.72
N GLU A 147 21.64 -5.44 -6.81
CA GLU A 147 20.48 -6.25 -7.14
C GLU A 147 19.19 -5.50 -6.80
N SER A 148 18.14 -5.71 -7.60
CA SER A 148 16.86 -5.08 -7.33
C SER A 148 16.13 -5.80 -6.20
N ARG A 149 15.49 -5.03 -5.32
CA ARG A 149 14.61 -5.59 -4.29
C ARG A 149 13.40 -6.28 -4.94
N GLU A 150 12.94 -7.34 -4.31
CA GLU A 150 11.83 -8.18 -4.76
C GLU A 150 10.60 -7.96 -3.87
N LEU A 151 9.41 -8.22 -4.42
CA LEU A 151 8.15 -8.27 -3.67
C LEU A 151 7.72 -9.73 -3.53
N HIS A 152 7.60 -10.19 -2.30
CA HIS A 152 7.23 -11.55 -1.94
C HIS A 152 5.79 -11.61 -1.42
N HIS A 153 4.98 -12.51 -1.97
CA HIS A 153 3.66 -12.82 -1.44
C HIS A 153 3.77 -13.71 -0.20
N VAL A 154 3.28 -13.25 0.94
CA VAL A 154 3.29 -14.01 2.20
C VAL A 154 2.38 -15.23 2.11
N ILE A 155 1.14 -15.01 1.67
CA ILE A 155 0.23 -16.04 1.18
C ILE A 155 0.51 -16.15 -0.32
N PRO A 156 1.03 -17.28 -0.82
CA PRO A 156 1.47 -17.40 -2.19
C PRO A 156 0.29 -17.39 -3.18
N GLN A 157 0.53 -16.94 -4.42
CA GLN A 157 -0.49 -16.88 -5.47
C GLN A 157 -1.12 -18.24 -5.81
N ARG A 158 -0.36 -19.35 -5.68
CA ARG A 158 -0.87 -20.72 -5.88
C ARG A 158 -1.91 -21.15 -4.83
N ALA A 159 -2.05 -20.38 -3.74
CA ALA A 159 -3.05 -20.56 -2.69
C ALA A 159 -3.99 -19.35 -2.64
N ASP A 160 -4.23 -18.72 -3.80
CA ASP A 160 -5.12 -17.56 -3.98
C ASP A 160 -4.76 -16.33 -3.13
N GLY A 161 -3.48 -16.19 -2.78
CA GLY A 161 -2.98 -15.05 -2.04
C GLY A 161 -3.14 -13.73 -2.82
N PRO A 162 -3.77 -12.69 -2.23
CA PRO A 162 -4.05 -11.45 -2.94
C PRO A 162 -2.77 -10.63 -3.19
N SER A 163 -2.78 -9.76 -4.20
CA SER A 163 -1.66 -8.86 -4.49
C SER A 163 -1.79 -7.48 -3.82
N ASN A 164 -2.45 -7.43 -2.66
CA ASN A 164 -2.62 -6.20 -1.88
C ASN A 164 -1.40 -5.94 -0.97
N PRO A 165 -1.20 -4.71 -0.47
CA PRO A 165 -0.01 -4.38 0.33
C PRO A 165 0.16 -5.21 1.62
N LEU A 166 -0.92 -5.73 2.20
CA LEU A 166 -0.87 -6.51 3.45
C LEU A 166 -0.30 -7.91 3.22
N ASN A 167 -0.35 -8.41 1.99
CA ASN A 167 0.19 -9.71 1.62
C ASN A 167 1.57 -9.61 0.95
N LEU A 168 2.17 -8.41 0.85
CA LEU A 168 3.45 -8.20 0.19
C LEU A 168 4.55 -7.83 1.18
N ARG A 169 5.73 -8.44 1.00
CA ARG A 169 6.96 -8.12 1.73
C ARG A 169 8.06 -7.72 0.76
N GLU A 170 8.76 -6.65 1.10
CA GLU A 170 10.01 -6.22 0.45
C GLU A 170 11.17 -7.10 0.91
N LEU A 171 11.85 -7.79 -0.01
CA LEU A 171 13.00 -8.67 0.30
C LEU A 171 14.15 -8.49 -0.69
N THR A 172 15.38 -8.67 -0.25
CA THR A 172 16.51 -8.86 -1.18
C THR A 172 16.40 -10.22 -1.89
N PRO A 173 17.05 -10.43 -3.03
CA PRO A 173 17.10 -11.75 -3.68
C PRO A 173 17.54 -12.87 -2.73
N ASP A 174 18.58 -12.65 -1.92
CA ASP A 174 19.05 -13.69 -0.99
C ASP A 174 18.02 -13.97 0.11
N GLN A 175 17.35 -12.94 0.66
CA GLN A 175 16.28 -13.11 1.64
C GLN A 175 15.07 -13.84 1.05
N HIS A 176 14.69 -13.52 -0.19
CA HIS A 176 13.58 -14.18 -0.86
C HIS A 176 13.88 -15.67 -1.07
N GLY A 177 15.10 -16.01 -1.47
CA GLY A 177 15.52 -17.42 -1.57
C GLY A 177 15.55 -18.18 -0.25
N ALA A 178 15.72 -17.49 0.88
CA ALA A 178 15.66 -18.12 2.20
C ALA A 178 14.23 -18.43 2.66
N VAL A 179 13.23 -17.65 2.21
CA VAL A 179 11.83 -17.78 2.67
C VAL A 179 10.90 -18.47 1.67
N ASP A 180 11.26 -18.53 0.39
CA ASP A 180 10.47 -19.20 -0.64
C ASP A 180 11.06 -20.59 -0.98
N PRO A 181 10.43 -21.70 -0.53
CA PRO A 181 10.90 -23.06 -0.81
C PRO A 181 10.95 -23.41 -2.31
N TYR A 182 10.24 -22.65 -3.15
CA TYR A 182 10.14 -22.89 -4.59
C TYR A 182 11.19 -22.10 -5.39
N ARG A 183 12.03 -21.30 -4.73
CA ARG A 183 13.09 -20.53 -5.37
C ARG A 183 14.39 -21.33 -5.37
N HIS A 184 14.80 -21.79 -6.55
CA HIS A 184 15.99 -22.63 -6.72
C HIS A 184 17.30 -21.85 -7.02
N SER A 185 17.30 -20.52 -6.86
CA SER A 185 18.38 -19.65 -7.35
C SER A 185 19.47 -19.27 -6.33
N VAL A 186 19.31 -19.63 -5.05
CA VAL A 186 20.36 -19.41 -4.04
C VAL A 186 20.93 -20.77 -3.67
N PRO A 187 22.26 -21.00 -3.77
CA PRO A 187 22.86 -22.16 -3.15
C PRO A 187 22.52 -22.08 -1.66
N THR A 188 21.63 -22.95 -1.19
CA THR A 188 21.46 -23.15 0.23
C THR A 188 22.81 -23.66 0.72
N VAL A 189 23.56 -22.82 1.44
CA VAL A 189 24.75 -23.28 2.15
C VAL A 189 24.25 -24.23 3.23
N ARG A 190 24.07 -25.50 2.86
CA ARG A 190 24.05 -26.61 3.80
C ARG A 190 25.47 -26.72 4.35
N GLY A 191 25.68 -26.16 5.53
CA GLY A 191 26.84 -26.46 6.36
C GLY A 191 27.77 -25.27 6.57
N ILE A 192 27.50 -24.51 7.63
CA ILE A 192 28.54 -24.20 8.61
C ILE A 192 28.00 -24.73 9.93
N ARG A 193 28.57 -25.86 10.37
CA ARG A 193 28.54 -26.32 11.75
C ARG A 193 29.73 -25.69 12.46
#